data_AF-Q3KPR8-F1
#
_entry.id   AF-Q3KPR8-F1
#
_cell.length_a   1.000
_cell.length_b   1.000
_cell.length_c   1.000
_cell.angle_alpha   90.00
_cell.angle_beta   90.00
_cell.angle_gamma   90.00
#
_symmetry.space_group_name_H-M   'P 1'
#
loop_
_entity.id
_entity.type
_entity.pdbx_description
1 polymer ?
#
loop_
_entity_poly.entity_id
_entity_poly.type
_entity_poly.pdbx_seq_one_letter_code
_entity_poly.pdbx_strand_id
1 'polypeptide(L)'
;MEEYMREPCPWRIVDDCGGAFTMGIIGGGVFQAVKGFRNAPAGVGHRLRGSMSAVRIRAPQIGGSFAVWGGLFSTIDCGLVRLRGKEDPWNSITSGALTGAVLASRSGPLAMVGSALMGGILLALIEGVGILLTRYTAQQFQNPNPFGEDTSHMTH
;
A
#
# COMPACT_ATOMS: atom_id res chain seq x y z
N MET A 1 7.02 -25.67 0.16
CA MET A 1 5.99 -25.59 -0.89
C MET A 1 5.25 -24.24 -0.77
N GLU A 2 5.98 -23.13 -0.61
CA GLU A 2 5.45 -21.75 -0.54
C GLU A 2 5.70 -20.97 -1.84
N GLU A 3 6.16 -21.64 -2.89
CA GLU A 3 6.50 -21.03 -4.18
C GLU A 3 5.28 -20.89 -5.11
N TYR A 4 4.08 -21.28 -4.66
CA TYR A 4 2.84 -21.31 -5.45
C TYR A 4 1.76 -20.32 -4.97
N MET A 5 2.03 -19.51 -3.95
CA MET A 5 1.07 -18.50 -3.45
C MET A 5 1.29 -17.10 -4.02
N ARG A 6 2.28 -16.91 -4.91
CA ARG A 6 2.55 -15.62 -5.55
C ARG A 6 2.02 -15.66 -6.97
N GLU A 7 1.03 -14.83 -7.24
CA GLU A 7 0.52 -14.65 -8.59
C GLU A 7 1.66 -14.18 -9.51
N PRO A 8 1.76 -14.70 -10.75
CA PRO A 8 2.81 -14.31 -11.68
C PRO A 8 2.78 -12.78 -11.88
N CYS A 9 3.96 -12.16 -12.03
CA CYS A 9 4.13 -10.70 -12.16
C CYS A 9 3.07 -9.99 -13.02
N PRO A 10 2.69 -10.47 -14.23
CA PRO A 10 1.64 -9.81 -15.02
C PRO A 10 0.26 -9.81 -14.34
N TRP A 11 -0.05 -10.81 -13.52
CA TRP A 11 -1.31 -10.90 -12.79
C TRP A 11 -1.31 -10.03 -11.55
N ARG A 12 -0.20 -10.05 -10.79
CA ARG A 12 0.01 -9.17 -9.64
C ARG A 12 -0.10 -7.68 -10.00
N ILE A 13 0.47 -7.26 -11.14
CA ILE A 13 0.35 -5.86 -11.59
C ILE A 13 -1.11 -5.49 -11.83
N VAL A 14 -1.89 -6.36 -12.46
CA VAL A 14 -3.32 -6.11 -12.75
C VAL A 14 -4.13 -6.06 -11.46
N ASP A 15 -3.88 -6.98 -10.53
CA ASP A 15 -4.56 -7.01 -9.23
C ASP A 15 -4.23 -5.76 -8.40
N ASP A 16 -2.94 -5.39 -8.31
CA ASP A 16 -2.50 -4.19 -7.59
C ASP A 16 -3.05 -2.89 -8.22
N CYS A 17 -3.12 -2.82 -9.55
CA CYS A 17 -3.78 -1.71 -10.26
C CYS A 17 -5.27 -1.61 -9.90
N GLY A 18 -6.00 -2.74 -9.95
CA GLY A 18 -7.43 -2.80 -9.67
C GLY A 18 -7.74 -2.52 -8.20
N GLY A 19 -6.97 -3.09 -7.29
CA GLY A 19 -7.02 -2.84 -5.86
C GLY A 19 -6.77 -1.37 -5.53
N ALA A 20 -5.70 -0.78 -6.09
CA ALA A 20 -5.40 0.63 -5.87
C ALA A 20 -6.48 1.55 -6.47
N PHE A 21 -7.02 1.21 -7.65
CA PHE A 21 -8.11 1.96 -8.28
C PHE A 21 -9.37 1.99 -7.40
N THR A 22 -9.79 0.82 -6.90
CA THR A 22 -10.99 0.70 -6.06
C THR A 22 -10.81 1.44 -4.73
N MET A 23 -9.65 1.29 -4.09
CA MET A 23 -9.30 2.04 -2.89
C MET A 23 -9.31 3.55 -3.14
N GLY A 24 -8.80 4.01 -4.29
CA GLY A 24 -8.80 5.41 -4.68
C GLY A 24 -10.20 5.97 -4.98
N ILE A 25 -11.08 5.18 -5.61
CA ILE A 25 -12.48 5.57 -5.84
C ILE A 25 -13.26 5.67 -4.53
N ILE A 26 -13.13 4.67 -3.66
CA ILE A 26 -13.88 4.63 -2.40
C ILE A 26 -13.38 5.74 -1.48
N GLY A 27 -12.07 5.82 -1.24
CA GLY A 27 -11.47 6.85 -0.40
C GLY A 27 -11.65 8.26 -0.97
N GLY A 28 -11.36 8.45 -2.26
CA GLY A 28 -11.55 9.71 -2.96
C GLY A 28 -13.01 10.15 -3.04
N GLY A 29 -13.93 9.19 -3.21
CA GLY A 29 -15.37 9.41 -3.21
C GLY A 29 -15.88 9.89 -1.86
N VAL A 30 -15.53 9.22 -0.77
CA VAL A 30 -15.91 9.64 0.60
C VAL A 30 -15.32 11.02 0.92
N PHE A 31 -14.03 11.22 0.66
CA PHE A 31 -13.37 12.49 0.93
C PHE A 31 -13.99 13.64 0.13
N GLN A 32 -14.25 13.41 -1.15
CA GLN A 32 -14.83 14.43 -2.02
C GLN A 32 -16.32 14.65 -1.77
N ALA A 33 -17.04 13.65 -1.25
CA ALA A 33 -18.43 13.80 -0.82
C ALA A 33 -18.52 14.78 0.37
N VAL A 34 -17.67 14.59 1.38
CA VAL A 34 -17.59 15.46 2.56
C VAL A 34 -17.13 16.86 2.15
N LYS A 35 -16.04 16.96 1.37
CA LYS A 35 -15.52 18.25 0.90
C LYS A 35 -16.52 18.98 0.01
N GLY A 36 -17.19 18.27 -0.89
CA GLY A 36 -18.22 18.82 -1.78
C GLY A 36 -19.46 19.30 -1.02
N PHE A 37 -19.86 18.60 0.04
CA PHE A 37 -20.97 19.02 0.89
C PHE A 37 -20.62 20.28 1.71
N ARG A 38 -19.39 20.38 2.22
CA ARG A 38 -18.91 21.53 3.00
C ARG A 38 -18.67 22.77 2.15
N ASN A 39 -18.20 22.61 0.91
CA ASN A 39 -17.83 23.71 0.02
C ASN A 39 -18.98 24.22 -0.87
N ALA A 40 -20.13 23.55 -0.86
CA ALA A 40 -21.29 23.93 -1.66
C ALA A 40 -22.15 25.02 -0.98
N PRO A 41 -22.83 25.88 -1.77
CA PRO A 41 -23.66 26.98 -1.27
C PRO A 41 -24.78 26.50 -0.33
N ALA A 42 -25.26 27.41 0.52
CA ALA A 42 -26.24 27.09 1.56
C ALA A 42 -27.53 26.49 0.96
N GLY A 43 -28.00 25.39 1.57
CA GLY A 43 -29.19 24.64 1.14
C GLY A 43 -28.89 23.16 0.89
N VAL A 44 -29.65 22.27 1.53
CA VAL A 44 -29.41 20.81 1.50
C VAL A 44 -29.42 20.26 0.07
N GLY A 45 -30.36 20.68 -0.78
CA GLY A 45 -30.41 20.24 -2.18
C GLY A 45 -29.21 20.69 -3.03
N HIS A 46 -28.72 21.91 -2.83
CA HIS A 46 -27.54 22.44 -3.53
C HIS A 46 -26.25 21.78 -3.03
N ARG A 47 -26.18 21.47 -1.73
CA ARG A 47 -25.06 20.72 -1.14
C ARG A 47 -24.98 19.28 -1.61
N LEU A 48 -26.12 18.59 -1.71
CA LEU A 48 -26.16 17.23 -2.24
C LEU A 48 -25.80 17.19 -3.72
N ARG A 49 -26.31 18.13 -4.54
CA ARG A 49 -25.93 18.24 -5.96
C ARG A 49 -24.45 18.58 -6.14
N GLY A 50 -23.92 19.53 -5.36
CA GLY A 50 -22.51 19.91 -5.37
C GLY A 50 -21.59 18.77 -4.94
N SER A 51 -21.98 18.03 -3.89
CA SER A 51 -21.29 16.82 -3.44
C SER A 51 -21.29 15.74 -4.51
N MET A 52 -22.45 15.40 -5.07
CA MET A 52 -22.59 14.37 -6.11
C MET A 52 -21.77 14.72 -7.37
N SER A 53 -21.82 15.98 -7.81
CA SER A 53 -21.02 16.44 -8.95
C SER A 53 -19.52 16.37 -8.65
N ALA A 54 -19.10 16.72 -7.44
CA ALA A 54 -17.70 16.69 -7.06
C ALA A 54 -17.16 15.25 -6.98
N VAL A 55 -17.93 14.33 -6.40
CA VAL A 55 -17.59 12.89 -6.36
C VAL A 55 -17.48 12.34 -7.78
N ARG A 56 -18.49 12.59 -8.63
CA ARG A 56 -18.53 12.05 -10.00
C ARG A 56 -17.33 12.48 -10.84
N ILE A 57 -16.86 13.72 -10.68
CA ILE A 57 -15.74 14.24 -11.48
C ILE A 57 -14.39 13.80 -10.91
N ARG A 58 -14.23 13.83 -9.58
CA ARG A 58 -12.90 13.68 -8.96
C ARG A 58 -12.60 12.29 -8.42
N ALA A 59 -13.60 11.51 -8.00
CA ALA A 59 -13.38 10.14 -7.54
C ALA A 59 -12.67 9.26 -8.61
N PRO A 60 -13.06 9.27 -9.91
CA PRO A 60 -12.34 8.49 -10.91
C PRO A 60 -10.94 9.05 -11.23
N GLN A 61 -10.72 10.37 -11.09
CA GLN A 61 -9.38 10.97 -11.27
C GLN A 61 -8.42 10.55 -10.16
N ILE A 62 -8.91 10.50 -8.92
CA ILE A 62 -8.15 10.01 -7.76
C ILE A 62 -7.90 8.51 -7.94
N GLY A 63 -8.94 7.72 -8.23
CA GLY A 63 -8.81 6.29 -8.54
C GLY A 63 -7.77 6.01 -9.62
N GLY A 64 -7.79 6.74 -10.73
CA GLY A 64 -6.80 6.62 -11.80
C GLY A 64 -5.38 6.91 -11.34
N SER A 65 -5.18 7.96 -10.53
CA SER A 65 -3.86 8.28 -9.96
C SER A 65 -3.33 7.16 -9.07
N PHE A 66 -4.19 6.57 -8.23
CA PHE A 66 -3.83 5.43 -7.38
C PHE A 66 -3.56 4.16 -8.21
N ALA A 67 -4.32 3.91 -9.27
CA ALA A 67 -4.08 2.78 -10.17
C ALA A 67 -2.71 2.87 -10.85
N VAL A 68 -2.33 4.06 -11.35
CA VAL A 68 -1.01 4.28 -11.96
C VAL A 68 0.10 4.10 -10.92
N TRP A 69 -0.11 4.60 -9.70
CA TRP A 69 0.85 4.41 -8.62
C TRP A 69 1.03 2.93 -8.25
N GLY A 70 -0.07 2.19 -8.03
CA GLY A 70 -0.05 0.76 -7.71
C GLY A 70 0.57 -0.08 -8.82
N GLY A 71 0.18 0.16 -10.07
CA GLY A 71 0.76 -0.54 -11.22
C GLY A 71 2.26 -0.29 -11.39
N LEU A 72 2.67 0.97 -11.27
CA LEU A 72 4.09 1.32 -11.39
C LEU A 72 4.91 0.72 -10.24
N PHE A 73 4.40 0.76 -9.01
CA PHE A 73 5.00 0.10 -7.86
C PHE A 73 5.23 -1.39 -8.12
N SER A 74 4.20 -2.12 -8.54
CA SER A 74 4.28 -3.56 -8.76
C SER A 74 5.16 -3.92 -9.95
N THR A 75 5.19 -3.10 -11.02
CA THR A 75 6.12 -3.32 -12.14
C THR A 75 7.58 -3.18 -11.72
N ILE A 76 7.89 -2.19 -10.88
CA ILE A 76 9.25 -1.95 -10.40
C ILE A 76 9.65 -3.04 -9.41
N ASP A 77 8.77 -3.42 -8.47
CA ASP A 77 9.04 -4.49 -7.52
C ASP A 77 9.29 -5.83 -8.22
N CYS A 78 8.41 -6.22 -9.14
CA CYS A 78 8.58 -7.43 -9.96
C CYS A 78 9.89 -7.40 -10.78
N GLY A 79 10.24 -6.23 -11.33
CA GLY A 79 11.51 -6.04 -12.04
C GLY A 79 12.74 -6.20 -11.14
N LEU A 80 12.69 -5.64 -9.92
CA LEU A 80 13.77 -5.76 -8.95
C LEU A 80 13.95 -7.19 -8.46
N VAL A 81 12.85 -7.90 -8.18
CA VAL A 81 12.87 -9.34 -7.83
C VAL A 81 13.49 -10.15 -8.97
N ARG A 82 13.11 -9.87 -10.23
CA ARG A 82 13.66 -10.58 -11.39
C ARG A 82 15.15 -10.34 -11.60
N LEU A 83 15.64 -9.14 -11.29
CA LEU A 83 17.05 -8.76 -11.42
C LEU A 83 17.93 -9.26 -10.27
N ARG A 84 17.43 -9.20 -9.03
CA ARG A 84 18.20 -9.55 -7.82
C ARG A 84 18.01 -10.99 -7.37
N GLY A 85 16.93 -11.65 -7.76
CA GLY A 85 16.60 -13.02 -7.34
C GLY A 85 16.41 -13.18 -5.83
N LYS A 86 16.22 -12.06 -5.10
CA LYS A 86 16.02 -12.01 -3.65
C LYS A 86 14.85 -11.10 -3.34
N GLU A 87 14.05 -11.51 -2.37
CA GLU A 87 12.91 -10.75 -1.87
C GLU A 87 13.25 -10.19 -0.49
N ASP A 88 13.70 -8.94 -0.46
CA ASP A 88 14.02 -8.24 0.77
C ASP A 88 13.07 -7.03 0.94
N PRO A 89 12.78 -6.58 2.17
CA PRO A 89 12.01 -5.35 2.43
C PRO A 89 12.58 -4.11 1.71
N TRP A 90 13.87 -4.17 1.36
CA TRP A 90 14.54 -3.14 0.59
C TRP A 90 14.01 -3.01 -0.85
N ASN A 91 13.45 -4.07 -1.44
CA ASN A 91 12.82 -4.01 -2.75
C ASN A 91 11.53 -3.18 -2.72
N SER A 92 10.67 -3.39 -1.71
CA SER A 92 9.47 -2.56 -1.49
C SER A 92 9.83 -1.09 -1.26
N ILE A 93 10.81 -0.81 -0.40
CA ILE A 93 11.22 0.59 -0.12
C ILE A 93 11.80 1.26 -1.37
N THR A 94 12.67 0.56 -2.10
CA THR A 94 13.30 1.08 -3.32
C THR A 94 12.27 1.26 -4.44
N SER A 95 11.33 0.33 -4.59
CA SER A 95 10.27 0.44 -5.59
C SER A 95 9.31 1.58 -5.29
N GLY A 96 8.98 1.86 -4.02
CA GLY A 96 8.23 3.05 -3.64
C GLY A 96 8.95 4.36 -3.95
N ALA A 97 10.25 4.43 -3.63
CA ALA A 97 11.07 5.59 -3.95
C ALA A 97 11.16 5.83 -5.47
N LEU A 98 11.38 4.77 -6.25
CA LEU A 98 11.43 4.84 -7.71
C LEU A 98 10.07 5.21 -8.31
N THR A 99 8.98 4.64 -7.82
CA THR A 99 7.61 4.99 -8.24
C THR A 99 7.34 6.46 -8.01
N GLY A 100 7.68 6.98 -6.82
CA GLY A 100 7.56 8.40 -6.50
C GLY A 100 8.39 9.28 -7.44
N ALA A 101 9.66 8.91 -7.67
CA ALA A 101 10.56 9.64 -8.57
C ALA A 101 10.02 9.69 -10.01
N VAL A 102 9.57 8.55 -10.54
CA VAL A 102 9.07 8.42 -11.91
C VAL A 102 7.79 9.22 -12.11
N LEU A 103 6.86 9.21 -11.16
CA LEU A 103 5.62 9.98 -11.26
C LEU A 103 5.85 11.49 -11.23
N ALA A 104 6.85 11.96 -10.48
CA ALA A 104 7.19 13.38 -10.41
C ALA A 104 8.25 13.80 -11.44
N SER A 105 8.67 12.90 -12.35
CA SER A 105 9.71 13.17 -13.35
C SER A 105 9.45 14.43 -14.20
N ARG A 106 8.18 14.69 -14.50
CA ARG A 106 7.75 15.85 -15.29
C ARG A 106 7.69 17.16 -14.50
N SER A 107 7.71 17.08 -13.17
CA SER A 107 7.57 18.22 -12.26
C SER A 107 8.91 18.85 -11.87
N GLY A 108 10.02 18.33 -12.42
CA GLY A 108 11.38 18.81 -12.17
C GLY A 108 12.13 18.02 -11.08
N PRO A 109 13.47 18.16 -11.02
CA PRO A 109 14.32 17.31 -10.19
C PRO A 109 14.05 17.45 -8.68
N LEU A 110 13.69 18.65 -8.21
CA LEU A 110 13.34 18.86 -6.81
C LEU A 110 12.07 18.10 -6.40
N ALA A 111 11.05 18.13 -7.28
CA ALA A 111 9.81 17.39 -7.05
C ALA A 111 10.05 15.88 -7.10
N MET A 112 10.94 15.40 -7.99
CA MET A 112 11.36 13.99 -8.05
C MET A 112 11.99 13.51 -6.76
N VAL A 113 12.93 14.26 -6.20
CA VAL A 113 13.57 13.88 -4.93
C VAL A 113 12.56 13.92 -3.79
N GLY A 114 11.71 14.96 -3.73
CA GLY A 114 10.67 15.06 -2.71
C GLY A 114 9.67 13.90 -2.74
N SER A 115 9.18 13.52 -3.93
CA SER A 115 8.26 12.40 -4.09
C SER A 115 8.92 11.04 -3.84
N ALA A 116 10.18 10.87 -4.23
CA ALA A 116 10.96 9.67 -3.96
C ALA A 116 11.15 9.45 -2.45
N LEU A 117 11.51 10.51 -1.72
CA LEU A 117 11.65 10.45 -0.27
C LEU A 117 10.32 10.10 0.40
N MET A 118 9.23 10.76 0.01
CA MET A 118 7.91 10.46 0.56
C MET A 118 7.49 9.01 0.29
N GLY A 119 7.68 8.51 -0.95
CA GLY A 119 7.36 7.14 -1.32
C GLY A 119 8.20 6.10 -0.58
N GLY A 120 9.51 6.36 -0.45
CA GLY A 120 10.42 5.49 0.31
C GLY A 120 10.11 5.44 1.80
N ILE A 121 9.84 6.59 2.43
CA ILE A 121 9.48 6.66 3.85
C ILE A 121 8.15 5.94 4.11
N LEU A 122 7.14 6.18 3.27
CA LEU A 122 5.82 5.56 3.44
C LEU A 122 5.91 4.02 3.42
N LEU A 123 6.62 3.45 2.46
CA LEU A 123 6.78 2.00 2.38
C LEU A 123 7.74 1.45 3.43
N ALA A 124 8.76 2.20 3.85
CA ALA A 124 9.59 1.80 4.98
C ALA A 124 8.76 1.65 6.27
N LEU A 125 7.78 2.53 6.48
CA LEU A 125 6.84 2.42 7.59
C LEU A 125 5.90 1.22 7.43
N ILE A 126 5.36 0.99 6.24
CA ILE A 126 4.45 -0.14 5.98
C ILE A 126 5.16 -1.48 6.19
N GLU A 127 6.34 -1.67 5.61
CA GLU A 127 7.16 -2.87 5.80
C GLU A 127 7.64 -3.01 7.26
N GLY A 128 8.02 -1.90 7.89
CA GLY A 128 8.44 -1.89 9.30
C GLY A 128 7.31 -2.33 10.24
N VAL A 129 6.08 -1.86 10.02
CA VAL A 129 4.89 -2.31 10.76
C VAL A 129 4.57 -3.77 10.44
N GLY A 130 4.72 -4.19 9.18
CA GLY A 130 4.55 -5.58 8.77
C GLY A 130 5.46 -6.52 9.56
N ILE A 131 6.77 -6.22 9.61
CA ILE A 131 7.75 -6.99 10.39
C ILE A 131 7.38 -7.01 11.87
N LEU A 132 6.98 -5.87 12.45
CA LEU A 132 6.59 -5.80 13.86
C LEU A 132 5.37 -6.66 14.17
N LEU A 133 4.33 -6.58 13.33
CA LEU A 133 3.11 -7.39 13.49
C LEU A 133 3.42 -8.87 13.36
N THR A 134 4.21 -9.28 12.36
CA THR A 134 4.62 -10.68 12.19
C THR A 134 5.38 -11.19 13.42
N ARG A 135 6.27 -10.37 13.99
CA ARG A 135 7.02 -10.72 15.22
C ARG A 135 6.09 -10.86 16.42
N TYR A 136 5.13 -9.95 16.59
CA TYR A 136 4.16 -10.00 17.69
C TYR A 136 3.24 -11.21 17.58
N THR A 137 2.71 -11.51 16.38
CA THR A 137 1.89 -12.70 16.16
C THR A 137 2.69 -13.99 16.34
N ALA A 138 3.95 -14.02 15.91
CA ALA A 138 4.80 -15.19 16.09
C ALA A 138 5.07 -15.50 17.57
N GLN A 139 5.21 -14.48 18.42
CA GLN A 139 5.30 -14.65 19.87
C GLN A 139 4.02 -15.23 20.46
N GLN A 140 2.85 -14.90 19.89
CA GLN A 140 1.57 -15.42 20.35
C GLN A 140 1.34 -16.90 19.98
N PHE A 141 2.01 -17.41 18.93
CA PHE A 141 1.97 -18.81 18.50
C PHE A 141 3.17 -19.65 18.98
N GLN A 142 4.11 -19.07 19.73
CA GLN A 142 5.10 -19.86 20.46
C GLN A 142 4.38 -20.62 21.59
N ASN A 143 4.05 -21.88 21.30
CA ASN A 143 3.59 -22.88 22.27
C ASN A 143 4.42 -22.75 23.56
N PRO A 144 3.81 -22.60 24.76
CA PRO A 144 4.53 -22.92 25.98
C PRO A 144 4.95 -24.38 25.85
N ASN A 145 6.26 -24.65 25.92
CA ASN A 145 6.83 -25.99 25.81
C ASN A 145 6.03 -26.98 26.69
N PRO A 146 5.38 -28.03 26.14
CA PRO A 146 4.70 -29.04 26.97
C PRO A 146 5.66 -29.98 27.71
N PHE A 147 6.99 -29.81 27.57
CA PHE A 147 8.00 -30.74 28.09
C PHE A 147 9.15 -30.04 28.82
N GLY A 148 8.86 -28.95 29.53
CA GLY A 148 9.85 -28.18 30.31
C GLY A 148 9.91 -28.49 31.81
N GLU A 149 8.89 -29.15 32.36
CA GLU A 149 8.79 -29.50 33.79
C GLU A 149 8.41 -30.98 33.87
N ASP A 150 9.37 -31.83 34.27
CA ASP A 150 9.18 -33.15 34.94
C ASP A 150 10.39 -34.10 34.82
N THR A 151 11.62 -33.62 34.52
CA THR A 151 12.85 -34.42 34.71
C THR A 151 13.50 -34.23 36.09
N SER A 152 12.80 -33.63 37.06
CA SER A 152 13.33 -33.38 38.43
C SER A 152 12.72 -34.26 39.53
N HIS A 153 11.84 -35.22 39.22
CA HIS A 153 11.16 -36.06 40.22
C HIS A 153 11.54 -37.56 40.21
N MET A 154 12.56 -37.99 39.46
CA MET A 154 12.99 -39.41 39.42
C MET A 154 14.35 -39.70 40.08
N THR A 155 14.83 -38.84 40.97
CA THR A 155 16.00 -39.14 41.82
C THR A 155 15.66 -38.94 43.28
N HIS A 156 14.97 -39.91 43.87
CA HIS A 156 15.17 -40.29 45.27
C HIS A 156 14.64 -41.69 45.57
#